data_AF-A0A8W8JB52-F1
#
_entry.id   AF-A0A8W8JB52-F1
#
_cell.length_a   1.000
_cell.length_b   1.000
_cell.length_c   1.000
_cell.angle_alpha   90.00
_cell.angle_beta   90.00
_cell.angle_gamma   90.00
#
_symmetry.space_group_name_H-M   'P 1'
#
loop_
_entity.id
_entity.type
_entity.pdbx_description
1 polymer ?
#
loop_
_entity_poly.entity_id
_entity_poly.type
_entity_poly.pdbx_seq_one_letter_code
_entity_poly.pdbx_strand_id
1 'polypeptide(L)'
;MKEQKYELTGYCDNVSTIVSRRKRQKCEENTPKSKVKADVYNFVTHHHDGPPQIVVGNPISKNPCSYDAVKDVLLQIKNDVGISNHRSWPIVGCDGLPYVIASRVIKETADLQDILLQPGLGHWEMNMAKEVIFTYALALYVFRAGIRRNNAEAIFAARLKFSPLFFGMNKTNYQKIEILDLLMRESAPKEIQDFLSKHETFSQSGHPSKGEGCDFILESKNKLIKRWLPPGGPQDKHWRQTCCNLDKLEKVTFLYI
;
A
#
# COMPACT_ATOMS: atom_id res chain seq x y z
N MET A 1 -27.77 9.30 -55.24
CA MET A 1 -26.56 9.01 -54.44
C MET A 1 -26.60 9.91 -53.21
N LYS A 2 -26.63 9.33 -52.00
CA LYS A 2 -26.63 10.07 -50.74
C LYS A 2 -25.17 10.36 -50.34
N GLU A 3 -24.84 11.62 -50.09
CA GLU A 3 -23.61 12.01 -49.41
C GLU A 3 -23.77 11.75 -47.90
N GLN A 4 -22.86 10.97 -47.33
CA GLN A 4 -22.67 10.85 -45.88
C GLN A 4 -21.74 11.98 -45.42
N LYS A 5 -22.30 12.97 -44.72
CA LYS A 5 -21.52 13.86 -43.85
C LYS A 5 -21.50 13.26 -42.45
N TYR A 6 -20.31 12.92 -41.96
CA TYR A 6 -20.08 12.61 -40.56
C TYR A 6 -19.86 13.93 -39.81
N GLU A 7 -20.84 14.36 -39.02
CA GLU A 7 -20.67 15.48 -38.09
C GLU A 7 -20.42 14.94 -36.67
N LEU A 8 -19.19 15.15 -36.20
CA LEU A 8 -18.80 15.07 -34.80
C LEU A 8 -19.51 16.20 -34.04
N THR A 9 -20.53 15.87 -33.26
CA THR A 9 -21.16 16.84 -32.34
C THR A 9 -20.79 16.50 -30.90
N GLY A 10 -20.12 17.46 -30.26
CA GLY A 10 -19.68 17.39 -28.88
C GLY A 10 -20.86 17.33 -27.91
N TYR A 11 -20.70 16.53 -26.87
CA TYR A 11 -21.65 16.43 -25.77
C TYR A 11 -21.04 17.07 -24.52
N CYS A 12 -21.01 18.39 -24.52
CA CYS A 12 -20.91 19.21 -23.31
C CYS A 12 -22.22 20.00 -23.26
N ASP A 13 -23.22 19.49 -22.53
CA ASP A 13 -24.13 20.29 -21.70
C ASP A 13 -25.17 19.38 -21.04
N ASN A 14 -25.50 19.72 -19.78
CA ASN A 14 -26.52 19.14 -18.91
C ASN A 14 -26.09 18.04 -17.91
N VAL A 15 -25.03 18.31 -17.13
CA VAL A 15 -24.79 17.63 -15.84
C VAL A 15 -25.56 18.28 -14.68
N SER A 16 -26.24 19.41 -14.89
CA SER A 16 -26.95 20.13 -13.81
C SER A 16 -28.37 19.61 -13.49
N THR A 17 -28.91 18.63 -14.23
CA THR A 17 -30.32 18.21 -14.06
C THR A 17 -30.53 16.83 -13.44
N ILE A 18 -29.47 16.11 -13.04
CA ILE A 18 -29.59 14.71 -12.53
C ILE A 18 -29.45 14.60 -11.00
N VAL A 19 -29.19 15.70 -10.29
CA VAL A 19 -29.02 15.69 -8.83
C VAL A 19 -30.04 16.60 -8.16
N SER A 20 -31.33 16.29 -8.26
CA SER A 20 -32.35 16.78 -7.32
C SER A 20 -33.70 16.09 -7.54
N ARG A 21 -34.22 15.47 -6.47
CA ARG A 21 -35.59 14.94 -6.27
C ARG A 21 -35.84 13.46 -6.59
N ARG A 22 -35.64 12.66 -5.52
CA ARG A 22 -36.40 11.50 -5.08
C ARG A 22 -37.80 11.33 -5.71
N LYS A 23 -38.06 10.13 -6.24
CA LYS A 23 -38.98 9.14 -5.64
C LYS A 23 -38.67 7.78 -6.26
N ARG A 24 -38.25 6.82 -5.43
CA ARG A 24 -38.18 5.41 -5.85
C ARG A 24 -39.61 4.97 -6.18
N GLN A 25 -39.94 4.92 -7.47
CA GLN A 25 -41.11 4.23 -7.97
C GLN A 25 -40.80 2.74 -7.83
N LYS A 26 -41.51 2.08 -6.91
CA LYS A 26 -41.43 0.64 -6.72
C LYS A 26 -42.16 -0.01 -7.90
N CYS A 27 -41.43 -0.41 -8.93
CA CYS A 27 -41.97 -1.32 -9.95
C CYS A 27 -42.14 -2.69 -9.28
N GLU A 28 -43.39 -3.06 -9.03
CA GLU A 28 -43.74 -4.42 -8.62
C GLU A 28 -43.68 -5.30 -9.88
N GLU A 29 -42.48 -5.78 -10.20
CA GLU A 29 -42.31 -6.95 -11.04
C GLU A 29 -42.71 -8.18 -10.21
N ASN A 30 -43.90 -8.72 -10.51
CA ASN A 30 -44.34 -10.03 -10.06
C ASN A 30 -43.54 -11.13 -10.77
N THR A 31 -42.28 -11.30 -10.39
CA THR A 31 -41.56 -12.55 -10.65
C THR A 31 -41.91 -13.53 -9.52
N PRO A 32 -42.38 -14.75 -9.83
CA PRO A 32 -42.57 -15.76 -8.81
C PRO A 32 -41.19 -16.12 -8.25
N LYS A 33 -40.84 -15.52 -7.11
CA LYS A 33 -39.67 -15.91 -6.33
C LYS A 33 -39.93 -17.35 -5.87
N SER A 34 -39.38 -18.33 -6.59
CA SER A 34 -39.22 -19.66 -6.04
C SER A 34 -38.40 -19.47 -4.76
N LYS A 35 -39.07 -19.60 -3.60
CA LYS A 35 -38.39 -19.70 -2.33
C LYS A 35 -37.68 -21.05 -2.31
N VAL A 36 -36.53 -21.12 -2.97
CA VAL A 36 -35.55 -22.14 -2.63
C VAL A 36 -35.15 -21.78 -1.20
N LYS A 37 -35.74 -22.50 -0.23
CA LYS A 37 -35.20 -22.53 1.12
C LYS A 37 -33.83 -23.17 0.97
N ALA A 38 -32.79 -22.37 0.84
CA ALA A 38 -31.44 -22.85 1.10
C ALA A 38 -31.45 -23.25 2.57
N ASP A 39 -31.22 -24.53 2.86
CA ASP A 39 -30.99 -24.99 4.22
C ASP A 39 -29.78 -24.19 4.74
N VAL A 40 -30.08 -23.24 5.63
CA VAL A 40 -29.09 -22.39 6.28
C VAL A 40 -28.27 -23.32 7.16
N TYR A 41 -27.10 -23.72 6.66
CA TYR A 41 -26.06 -24.48 7.36
C TYR A 41 -26.62 -25.55 8.32
N ASN A 42 -26.70 -26.80 7.86
CA ASN A 42 -26.82 -27.93 8.77
C ASN A 42 -25.53 -28.00 9.59
N PHE A 43 -25.50 -27.33 10.75
CA PHE A 43 -24.42 -27.46 11.72
C PHE A 43 -24.32 -28.94 12.08
N VAL A 44 -23.14 -29.52 11.90
CA VAL A 44 -22.86 -30.89 12.32
C VAL A 44 -23.15 -30.97 13.82
N THR A 45 -23.94 -31.96 14.22
CA THR A 45 -24.17 -32.28 15.63
C THR A 45 -22.81 -32.50 16.29
N HIS A 46 -22.49 -31.70 17.30
CA HIS A 46 -21.19 -31.68 17.98
C HIS A 46 -20.68 -33.11 18.27
N HIS A 47 -19.47 -33.46 17.81
CA HIS A 47 -18.86 -34.79 17.94
C HIS A 47 -18.34 -35.11 19.36
N HIS A 48 -18.87 -34.47 20.40
CA HIS A 48 -18.34 -34.60 21.76
C HIS A 48 -19.45 -35.08 22.70
N ASP A 49 -19.12 -36.06 23.55
CA ASP A 49 -19.98 -36.59 24.61
C ASP A 49 -20.14 -35.56 25.75
N GLY A 50 -20.85 -34.48 25.48
CA GLY A 50 -21.14 -33.40 26.42
C GLY A 50 -20.28 -32.14 26.24
N PRO A 51 -20.63 -31.05 26.94
CA PRO A 51 -19.88 -29.80 26.88
C PRO A 51 -18.46 -29.99 27.43
N PRO A 52 -17.45 -29.35 26.84
CA PRO A 52 -16.07 -29.43 27.33
C PRO A 52 -15.98 -28.91 28.76
N GLN A 53 -15.19 -29.57 29.60
CA GLN A 53 -14.91 -29.09 30.95
C GLN A 53 -14.09 -27.81 30.86
N ILE A 54 -14.69 -26.68 31.24
CA ILE A 54 -14.00 -25.38 31.29
C ILE A 54 -13.25 -25.31 32.62
N VAL A 55 -11.93 -25.34 32.56
CA VAL A 55 -11.06 -25.09 33.71
C VAL A 55 -10.47 -23.69 33.55
N VAL A 56 -10.79 -22.79 34.49
CA VAL A 56 -10.21 -21.44 34.53
C VAL A 56 -8.90 -21.51 35.30
N GLY A 57 -7.78 -21.29 34.60
CA GLY A 57 -6.45 -21.23 35.22
C GLY A 57 -6.22 -19.96 36.04
N ASN A 58 -5.18 -19.95 36.86
CA ASN A 58 -4.79 -18.76 37.62
C ASN A 58 -4.27 -17.66 36.68
N PRO A 59 -4.62 -16.39 36.92
CA PRO A 59 -4.09 -15.29 36.11
C PRO A 59 -2.57 -15.16 36.31
N ILE A 60 -1.85 -14.99 35.20
CA ILE A 60 -0.39 -14.78 35.22
C ILE A 60 -0.11 -13.29 35.07
N SER A 61 0.52 -12.68 36.07
CA SER A 61 0.87 -11.25 36.08
C SER A 61 2.13 -10.94 35.25
N LYS A 62 2.19 -11.44 34.01
CA LYS A 62 3.28 -11.16 33.06
C LYS A 62 2.71 -10.53 31.80
N ASN A 63 3.34 -9.44 31.35
CA ASN A 63 2.98 -8.81 30.09
C ASN A 63 3.57 -9.64 28.92
N PRO A 64 2.74 -10.25 28.04
CA PRO A 64 3.21 -11.16 27.00
C PRO A 64 3.77 -10.43 25.75
N CYS A 65 4.52 -9.34 25.96
CA CYS A 65 5.16 -8.57 24.88
C CYS A 65 6.64 -8.91 24.67
N SER A 66 7.20 -9.85 25.43
CA SER A 66 8.60 -10.26 25.34
C SER A 66 8.75 -11.77 25.24
N TYR A 67 9.90 -12.22 24.73
CA TYR A 67 10.20 -13.64 24.56
C TYR A 67 10.17 -14.39 25.90
N ASP A 68 10.86 -13.87 26.92
CA ASP A 68 10.95 -14.51 28.23
C ASP A 68 9.60 -14.56 28.95
N ALA A 69 8.82 -13.47 28.89
CA ALA A 69 7.49 -13.44 29.49
C ALA A 69 6.54 -14.48 28.86
N VAL A 70 6.57 -14.63 27.54
CA VAL A 70 5.76 -15.65 26.85
C VAL A 70 6.24 -17.06 27.18
N LYS A 71 7.56 -17.29 27.25
CA LYS A 71 8.13 -18.57 27.66
C LYS A 71 7.68 -18.97 29.07
N ASP A 72 7.75 -18.04 30.02
CA ASP A 72 7.35 -18.30 31.40
C ASP A 72 5.85 -18.61 31.51
N VAL A 73 5.01 -17.88 30.76
CA VAL A 73 3.57 -18.15 30.69
C VAL A 73 3.30 -19.55 30.15
N LEU A 74 3.96 -19.96 29.07
CA LEU A 74 3.79 -21.28 28.47
C LEU A 74 4.26 -22.41 29.40
N LEU A 75 5.39 -22.22 30.10
CA LEU A 75 5.88 -23.18 31.10
C LEU A 75 4.90 -23.31 32.27
N GLN A 76 4.33 -22.21 32.74
CA GLN A 76 3.34 -22.24 33.80
C GLN A 76 2.06 -22.96 33.35
N ILE A 77 1.55 -22.68 32.15
CA ILE A 77 0.41 -23.42 31.58
C ILE A 77 0.70 -24.91 31.51
N LYS A 78 1.90 -25.30 31.05
CA LYS A 78 2.32 -26.71 31.01
C LYS A 78 2.28 -27.35 32.41
N ASN A 79 2.80 -26.66 33.42
CA ASN A 79 2.83 -27.14 34.80
C ASN A 79 1.42 -27.25 35.39
N ASP A 80 0.56 -26.26 35.14
CA ASP A 80 -0.81 -26.20 35.66
C ASP A 80 -1.71 -27.28 35.05
N VAL A 81 -1.51 -27.62 33.77
CA VAL A 81 -2.25 -28.71 33.10
C VAL A 81 -1.85 -30.09 33.62
N GLY A 82 -0.67 -30.22 34.25
CA GLY A 82 -0.25 -31.45 34.90
C GLY A 82 -0.24 -32.65 33.95
N ILE A 83 0.46 -32.53 32.81
CA ILE A 83 0.59 -33.60 31.81
C ILE A 83 1.28 -34.80 32.47
N SER A 84 0.48 -35.72 33.02
CA SER A 84 0.90 -37.06 33.41
C SER A 84 1.05 -37.92 32.14
N ASN A 85 1.63 -39.12 32.26
CA ASN A 85 2.09 -40.01 31.18
C ASN A 85 1.06 -40.42 30.09
N HIS A 86 -0.14 -39.82 30.05
CA HIS A 86 -1.10 -39.93 28.97
C HIS A 86 -0.95 -38.73 28.03
N ARG A 87 -0.86 -39.01 26.73
CA ARG A 87 -0.61 -38.05 25.64
C ARG A 87 -1.74 -37.02 25.51
N SER A 88 -1.75 -36.01 26.38
CA SER A 88 -2.62 -34.83 26.31
C SER A 88 -1.82 -33.65 25.77
N TRP A 89 -2.33 -33.00 24.73
CA TRP A 89 -1.72 -31.82 24.12
C TRP A 89 -2.51 -30.59 24.60
N PRO A 90 -1.99 -29.75 25.51
CA PRO A 90 -2.65 -28.50 25.84
C PRO A 90 -2.74 -27.62 24.61
N ILE A 91 -3.95 -27.16 24.29
CA ILE A 91 -4.19 -26.22 23.21
C ILE A 91 -4.17 -24.81 23.81
N VAL A 92 -3.25 -23.98 23.33
CA VAL A 92 -3.10 -22.59 23.77
C VAL A 92 -3.52 -21.66 22.64
N GLY A 93 -4.64 -20.96 22.86
CA GLY A 93 -5.12 -19.91 21.98
C GLY A 93 -4.45 -18.58 22.32
N CYS A 94 -3.85 -17.91 21.34
CA CYS A 94 -3.35 -16.54 21.52
C CYS A 94 -3.41 -15.71 20.24
N ASP A 95 -3.47 -14.39 20.42
CA ASP A 95 -3.64 -13.42 19.35
C ASP A 95 -2.44 -12.48 19.23
N GLY A 96 -2.27 -11.87 18.05
CA GLY A 96 -1.31 -10.80 17.82
C GLY A 96 0.15 -11.17 18.08
N LEU A 97 0.88 -10.28 18.77
CA LEU A 97 2.31 -10.43 19.08
C LEU A 97 2.62 -11.66 19.96
N PRO A 98 1.86 -11.96 21.04
CA PRO A 98 2.02 -13.18 21.82
C PRO A 98 2.04 -14.46 20.98
N TYR A 99 1.16 -14.59 19.97
CA TYR A 99 1.14 -15.76 19.09
C TYR A 99 2.44 -15.90 18.28
N VAL A 100 2.91 -14.80 17.70
CA VAL A 100 4.15 -14.80 16.90
C VAL A 100 5.33 -15.22 17.77
N ILE A 101 5.43 -14.67 18.99
CA ILE A 101 6.49 -15.01 19.94
C ILE A 101 6.36 -16.46 20.40
N ALA A 102 5.17 -16.91 20.81
CA ALA A 102 4.91 -18.27 21.27
C ALA A 102 5.26 -19.31 20.20
N SER A 103 4.95 -19.04 18.93
CA SER A 103 5.29 -19.93 17.82
C SER A 103 6.80 -20.14 17.65
N ARG A 104 7.61 -19.12 17.98
CA ARG A 104 9.06 -19.20 17.98
C ARG A 104 9.57 -19.90 19.24
N VAL A 105 9.06 -19.53 20.42
CA VAL A 105 9.42 -20.14 21.71
C VAL A 105 9.20 -21.66 21.70
N ILE A 106 8.05 -22.12 21.20
CA ILE A 106 7.71 -23.56 21.12
C ILE A 106 8.66 -24.31 20.19
N LYS A 107 9.06 -23.70 19.07
CA LYS A 107 10.04 -24.30 18.13
C LYS A 107 11.44 -24.40 18.74
N GLU A 108 11.84 -23.41 19.54
CA GLU A 108 13.18 -23.30 20.09
C GLU A 108 13.34 -23.98 21.47
N THR A 109 12.24 -24.30 22.16
CA THR A 109 12.26 -24.89 23.51
C THR A 109 11.71 -26.31 23.48
N ALA A 110 12.58 -27.31 23.66
CA ALA A 110 12.20 -28.73 23.65
C ALA A 110 11.05 -29.05 24.63
N ASP A 111 11.08 -28.47 25.83
CA ASP A 111 10.06 -28.69 26.87
C ASP A 111 8.68 -28.12 26.53
N LEU A 112 8.54 -27.34 25.46
CA LEU A 112 7.26 -26.72 25.07
C LEU A 112 6.68 -27.33 23.79
N GLN A 113 7.33 -28.33 23.20
CA GLN A 113 6.86 -28.97 21.96
C GLN A 113 5.54 -29.72 22.12
N ASP A 114 5.15 -30.07 23.35
CA ASP A 114 3.87 -30.72 23.67
C ASP A 114 2.66 -29.75 23.61
N ILE A 115 2.90 -28.45 23.44
CA ILE A 115 1.86 -27.42 23.38
C ILE A 115 1.43 -27.22 21.92
N LEU A 116 0.12 -27.35 21.66
CA LEU A 116 -0.46 -26.98 20.38
C LEU A 116 -0.88 -25.50 20.40
N LEU A 117 -0.23 -24.69 19.57
CA LEU A 117 -0.58 -23.28 19.44
C LEU A 117 -1.72 -23.11 18.44
N GLN A 118 -2.81 -22.46 18.86
CA GLN A 118 -3.91 -22.10 17.98
C GLN A 118 -3.99 -20.58 17.84
N PRO A 119 -4.05 -20.04 16.60
CA PRO A 119 -4.30 -18.63 16.41
C PRO A 119 -5.72 -18.34 16.92
N GLY A 120 -5.85 -17.37 17.81
CA GLY A 120 -7.17 -16.90 18.22
C GLY A 120 -7.87 -16.14 17.08
N LEU A 121 -9.10 -15.71 17.36
CA LEU A 121 -9.88 -14.93 16.39
C LEU A 121 -9.21 -13.57 16.09
N GLY A 122 -8.49 -12.96 17.04
CA GLY A 122 -7.82 -11.70 16.78
C GLY A 122 -6.57 -11.83 15.89
N HIS A 123 -5.98 -13.02 15.78
CA HIS A 123 -4.72 -13.22 15.06
C HIS A 123 -4.85 -12.93 13.56
N TRP A 124 -5.93 -13.40 12.93
CA TRP A 124 -6.15 -13.17 11.49
C TRP A 124 -6.46 -11.69 11.20
N GLU A 125 -7.22 -11.02 12.08
CA GLU A 125 -7.50 -9.58 11.98
C GLU A 125 -6.21 -8.77 12.06
N MET A 126 -5.39 -9.05 13.07
CA MET A 126 -4.14 -8.32 13.30
C MET A 126 -3.12 -8.57 12.19
N ASN A 127 -3.00 -9.79 11.67
CA ASN A 127 -2.12 -10.06 10.54
C ASN A 127 -2.58 -9.36 9.27
N MET A 128 -3.88 -9.39 8.97
CA MET A 128 -4.43 -8.66 7.84
C MET A 128 -4.15 -7.15 7.97
N ALA A 129 -4.44 -6.56 9.13
CA ALA A 129 -4.19 -5.14 9.39
C ALA A 129 -2.70 -4.81 9.25
N LYS A 130 -1.82 -5.65 9.82
CA LYS A 130 -0.36 -5.52 9.72
C LYS A 130 0.10 -5.53 8.26
N GLU A 131 -0.30 -6.54 7.49
CA GLU A 131 0.10 -6.69 6.10
C GLU A 131 -0.38 -5.52 5.25
N VAL A 132 -1.63 -5.09 5.44
CA VAL A 132 -2.20 -3.91 4.77
C VAL A 132 -1.38 -2.67 5.09
N ILE A 133 -1.16 -2.36 6.38
CA ILE A 133 -0.45 -1.16 6.82
C ILE A 133 0.98 -1.14 6.27
N PHE A 134 1.74 -2.24 6.44
CA PHE A 134 3.13 -2.28 6.00
C PHE A 134 3.26 -2.26 4.47
N THR A 135 2.35 -2.91 3.74
CA THR A 135 2.35 -2.88 2.27
C THR A 135 2.17 -1.46 1.76
N TYR A 136 1.17 -0.72 2.26
CA TYR A 136 0.92 0.64 1.81
C TYR A 136 1.94 1.65 2.34
N ALA A 137 2.46 1.46 3.56
CA ALA A 137 3.55 2.29 4.09
C ALA A 137 4.83 2.15 3.26
N LEU A 138 5.19 0.91 2.89
CA LEU A 138 6.31 0.65 2.00
C LEU A 138 6.06 1.25 0.60
N ALA A 139 4.86 1.10 0.05
CA ALA A 139 4.51 1.69 -1.23
C ALA A 139 4.63 3.23 -1.20
N LEU A 140 4.18 3.91 -0.14
CA LEU A 140 4.38 5.35 0.04
C LEU A 140 5.86 5.72 0.10
N TYR A 141 6.67 4.95 0.82
CA TYR A 141 8.11 5.18 0.91
C TYR A 141 8.78 5.03 -0.46
N VAL A 142 8.46 3.97 -1.20
CA VAL A 142 8.98 3.72 -2.56
C VAL A 142 8.52 4.81 -3.52
N PHE A 143 7.26 5.25 -3.45
CA PHE A 143 6.73 6.34 -4.27
C PHE A 143 7.51 7.64 -4.04
N ARG A 144 7.69 8.05 -2.78
CA ARG A 144 8.46 9.25 -2.42
C ARG A 144 9.91 9.14 -2.85
N ALA A 145 10.52 7.97 -2.67
CA ALA A 145 11.88 7.71 -3.11
C ALA A 145 12.01 7.76 -4.64
N GLY A 146 11.00 7.24 -5.35
CA GLY A 146 10.89 7.29 -6.80
C GLY A 146 10.83 8.73 -7.32
N ILE A 147 9.96 9.57 -6.74
CA ILE A 147 9.86 11.01 -7.08
C ILE A 147 11.20 11.71 -6.88
N ARG A 148 11.81 11.56 -5.69
CA ARG A 148 13.09 12.23 -5.37
C ARG A 148 14.24 11.79 -6.25
N ARG A 149 14.17 10.59 -6.80
CA ARG A 149 15.18 10.02 -7.68
C ARG A 149 14.78 10.08 -9.14
N ASN A 150 13.70 10.76 -9.49
CA ASN A 150 13.11 10.75 -10.81
C ASN A 150 13.08 9.34 -11.46
N ASN A 151 12.71 8.32 -10.68
CA ASN A 151 12.69 6.93 -11.13
C ASN A 151 11.23 6.54 -11.45
N ALA A 152 10.90 6.53 -12.74
CA ALA A 152 9.54 6.27 -13.22
C ALA A 152 9.05 4.87 -12.83
N GLU A 153 9.91 3.85 -12.92
CA GLU A 153 9.59 2.47 -12.56
C GLU A 153 9.20 2.32 -11.07
N ALA A 154 9.94 2.98 -10.18
CA ALA A 154 9.63 2.96 -8.75
C ALA A 154 8.32 3.68 -8.44
N ILE A 155 8.04 4.79 -9.13
CA ILE A 155 6.77 5.53 -9.02
C ILE A 155 5.63 4.63 -9.50
N PHE A 156 5.79 3.97 -10.65
CA PHE A 156 4.79 3.10 -11.25
C PHE A 156 4.50 1.87 -10.39
N ALA A 157 5.54 1.15 -9.94
CA ALA A 157 5.41 0.00 -9.08
C ALA A 157 4.68 0.34 -7.77
N ALA A 158 4.97 1.50 -7.19
CA ALA A 158 4.26 1.98 -6.01
C ALA A 158 2.79 2.31 -6.30
N ARG A 159 2.48 2.99 -7.42
CA ARG A 159 1.09 3.26 -7.87
C ARG A 159 0.28 1.98 -8.03
N LEU A 160 0.85 0.96 -8.65
CA LEU A 160 0.20 -0.35 -8.81
C LEU A 160 -0.17 -0.97 -7.45
N LYS A 161 0.65 -0.79 -6.41
CA LYS A 161 0.31 -1.26 -5.06
C LYS A 161 -0.89 -0.52 -4.47
N PHE A 162 -1.14 0.74 -4.83
CA PHE A 162 -2.34 1.50 -4.42
C PHE A 162 -3.59 1.18 -5.25
N SER A 163 -3.46 0.47 -6.38
CA SER A 163 -4.58 0.13 -7.26
C SER A 163 -5.78 -0.46 -6.49
N PRO A 164 -5.63 -1.47 -5.60
CA PRO A 164 -6.76 -2.01 -4.84
C PRO A 164 -7.47 -1.00 -3.93
N LEU A 165 -6.77 0.03 -3.42
CA LEU A 165 -7.40 1.10 -2.64
C LEU A 165 -8.26 2.00 -3.52
N PHE A 166 -7.76 2.35 -4.71
CA PHE A 166 -8.52 3.19 -5.64
C PHE A 166 -9.72 2.45 -6.20
N PHE A 167 -9.58 1.17 -6.56
CA PHE A 167 -10.66 0.36 -7.15
C PHE A 167 -11.61 -0.26 -6.12
N GLY A 168 -11.14 -0.55 -4.90
CA GLY A 168 -11.98 -1.06 -3.81
C GLY A 168 -12.82 0.02 -3.11
N MET A 169 -12.46 1.30 -3.25
CA MET A 169 -13.24 2.42 -2.73
C MET A 169 -14.05 3.10 -3.85
N ASN A 170 -15.19 3.71 -3.49
CA ASN A 170 -15.98 4.56 -4.41
C ASN A 170 -15.29 5.91 -4.69
N LYS A 171 -14.04 5.88 -5.20
CA LYS A 171 -13.22 7.06 -5.52
C LYS A 171 -13.05 7.16 -7.04
N THR A 172 -14.15 7.42 -7.72
CA THR A 172 -14.27 7.38 -9.19
C THR A 172 -13.33 8.35 -9.93
N ASN A 173 -12.97 9.49 -9.32
CA ASN A 173 -12.09 10.46 -9.99
C ASN A 173 -10.64 9.98 -10.10
N TYR A 174 -10.08 9.40 -9.05
CA TYR A 174 -8.69 8.90 -9.06
C TYR A 174 -8.55 7.67 -9.96
N GLN A 175 -9.55 6.80 -9.97
CA GLN A 175 -9.62 5.67 -10.91
C GLN A 175 -9.59 6.14 -12.37
N LYS A 176 -10.38 7.17 -12.71
CA LYS A 176 -10.41 7.75 -14.06
C LYS A 176 -9.07 8.34 -14.47
N ILE A 177 -8.41 9.08 -13.58
CA ILE A 177 -7.09 9.66 -13.85
C ILE A 177 -6.07 8.56 -14.12
N GLU A 178 -6.03 7.53 -13.27
CA GLU A 178 -5.09 6.41 -13.42
C GLU A 178 -5.33 5.66 -14.74
N ILE A 179 -6.57 5.27 -15.03
CA ILE A 179 -6.92 4.56 -16.27
C ILE A 179 -6.62 5.41 -17.50
N LEU A 180 -6.94 6.71 -17.46
CA LEU A 180 -6.70 7.61 -18.58
C LEU A 180 -5.20 7.77 -18.85
N ASP A 181 -4.37 7.96 -17.81
CA ASP A 181 -2.91 8.04 -17.93
C ASP A 181 -2.34 6.76 -18.55
N LEU A 182 -2.75 5.59 -18.06
CA LEU A 182 -2.32 4.30 -18.61
C LEU A 182 -2.74 4.11 -20.07
N LEU A 183 -4.00 4.41 -20.38
CA LEU A 183 -4.53 4.25 -21.73
C LEU A 183 -3.88 5.22 -22.72
N MET A 184 -3.62 6.46 -22.30
CA MET A 184 -2.89 7.44 -23.11
C MET A 184 -1.47 6.95 -23.41
N ARG A 185 -0.78 6.35 -22.44
CA ARG A 185 0.57 5.79 -22.62
C ARG A 185 0.58 4.60 -23.58
N GLU A 186 -0.34 3.66 -23.39
CA GLU A 186 -0.43 2.45 -24.23
C GLU A 186 -0.91 2.75 -25.66
N SER A 187 -1.82 3.72 -25.82
CA SER A 187 -2.32 4.15 -27.13
C SER A 187 -1.35 5.07 -27.89
N ALA A 188 -0.28 5.54 -27.23
CA ALA A 188 0.70 6.40 -27.87
C ALA A 188 1.49 5.64 -28.96
N PRO A 189 1.83 6.29 -30.09
CA PRO A 189 2.73 5.73 -31.09
C PRO A 189 4.05 5.26 -30.45
N LYS A 190 4.67 4.24 -31.06
CA LYS A 190 5.87 3.62 -30.52
C LYS A 190 7.04 4.59 -30.38
N GLU A 191 7.10 5.59 -31.26
CA GLU A 191 8.06 6.68 -31.20
C GLU A 191 7.92 7.51 -29.92
N ILE A 192 6.68 7.73 -29.46
CA ILE A 192 6.40 8.45 -28.22
C ILE A 192 6.73 7.56 -27.02
N GLN A 193 6.40 6.26 -27.07
CA GLN A 193 6.77 5.31 -26.02
C GLN A 193 8.30 5.20 -25.86
N ASP A 194 9.02 5.14 -26.97
CA ASP A 194 10.49 5.14 -26.99
C ASP A 194 11.07 6.47 -26.49
N PHE A 195 10.42 7.59 -26.79
CA PHE A 195 10.80 8.89 -26.26
C PHE A 195 10.60 8.95 -24.72
N LEU A 196 9.42 8.55 -24.24
CA LEU A 196 9.10 8.54 -22.81
C LEU A 196 10.06 7.63 -22.05
N SER A 197 10.29 6.40 -22.50
CA SER A 197 11.22 5.48 -21.82
C SER A 197 12.66 6.03 -21.71
N LYS A 198 13.11 6.81 -22.71
CA LYS A 198 14.44 7.44 -22.70
C LYS A 198 14.54 8.70 -21.84
N HIS A 199 13.42 9.39 -21.61
CA HIS A 199 13.42 10.74 -21.03
C HIS A 199 12.67 10.87 -19.70
N GLU A 200 11.82 9.92 -19.32
CA GLU A 200 11.08 9.94 -18.05
C GLU A 200 12.01 9.78 -16.85
N THR A 201 13.06 8.97 -16.99
CA THR A 201 14.09 8.80 -15.97
C THR A 201 15.42 9.30 -16.51
N PHE A 202 16.04 10.26 -15.82
CA PHE A 202 17.39 10.71 -16.13
C PHE A 202 18.28 10.53 -14.90
N SER A 203 19.53 10.11 -15.14
CA SER A 203 20.56 10.02 -14.10
C SER A 203 21.79 10.80 -14.56
N GLN A 204 22.21 11.79 -13.78
CA GLN A 204 23.49 12.46 -14.03
C GLN A 204 24.68 11.54 -13.74
N SER A 205 24.52 10.61 -12.79
CA SER A 205 25.58 9.69 -12.36
C SER A 205 25.73 8.44 -13.25
N GLY A 206 24.82 8.24 -14.22
CA GLY A 206 24.74 7.02 -15.03
C GLY A 206 24.26 5.77 -14.28
N HIS A 207 23.94 5.88 -12.98
CA HIS A 207 23.50 4.75 -12.18
C HIS A 207 21.96 4.58 -12.23
N PRO A 208 21.43 3.41 -12.62
CA PRO A 208 19.99 3.22 -12.86
C PRO A 208 19.11 3.39 -11.62
N SER A 209 19.67 3.15 -10.42
CA SER A 209 18.94 3.35 -9.15
C SER A 209 19.16 4.72 -8.48
N LYS A 210 20.04 5.56 -9.03
CA LYS A 210 20.30 6.92 -8.56
C LYS A 210 19.98 7.90 -9.69
N GLY A 211 18.71 8.14 -9.93
CA GLY A 211 18.32 9.38 -10.61
C GLY A 211 18.27 10.53 -9.60
N GLU A 212 18.31 11.75 -10.11
CA GLU A 212 18.13 12.97 -9.31
C GLU A 212 16.79 13.57 -9.70
N GLY A 213 15.98 13.99 -8.72
CA GLY A 213 14.74 14.70 -9.01
C GLY A 213 14.99 15.96 -9.86
N CYS A 214 14.04 16.33 -10.73
CA CYS A 214 14.10 17.61 -11.45
C CYS A 214 14.27 18.79 -10.48
N ASP A 215 13.67 18.70 -9.29
CA ASP A 215 13.82 19.67 -8.21
C ASP A 215 15.27 19.76 -7.71
N PHE A 216 15.96 18.63 -7.56
CA PHE A 216 17.36 18.58 -7.15
C PHE A 216 18.31 19.15 -8.22
N ILE A 217 18.03 18.88 -9.50
CA ILE A 217 18.75 19.50 -10.62
C ILE A 217 18.53 21.02 -10.62
N LEU A 218 17.29 21.45 -10.51
CA LEU A 218 16.93 22.87 -10.46
C LEU A 218 17.58 23.55 -9.24
N GLU A 219 17.65 22.88 -8.09
CA GLU A 219 18.33 23.39 -6.91
C GLU A 219 19.83 23.53 -7.15
N SER A 220 20.47 22.54 -7.77
CA SER A 220 21.89 22.58 -8.11
C SER A 220 22.21 23.71 -9.08
N LYS A 221 21.42 23.87 -10.15
CA LYS A 221 21.52 25.03 -11.07
C LYS A 221 21.25 26.35 -10.36
N ASN A 222 20.27 26.42 -9.47
CA ASN A 222 19.99 27.62 -8.68
C ASN A 222 21.14 27.99 -7.74
N LYS A 223 21.83 27.00 -7.15
CA LYS A 223 23.03 27.24 -6.34
C LYS A 223 24.14 27.87 -7.19
N LEU A 224 24.33 27.38 -8.41
CA LEU A 224 25.31 27.92 -9.35
C LEU A 224 24.96 29.35 -9.77
N ILE A 225 23.70 29.61 -10.15
CA ILE A 225 23.22 30.95 -10.49
C ILE A 225 23.47 31.92 -9.34
N LYS A 226 23.13 31.53 -8.11
CA LYS A 226 23.31 32.36 -6.91
C LYS A 226 24.77 32.76 -6.64
N ARG A 227 25.77 31.98 -7.08
CA ARG A 227 27.20 32.33 -6.93
C ARG A 227 27.59 33.55 -7.76
N TRP A 228 26.89 33.77 -8.88
CA TRP A 228 27.18 34.85 -9.82
C TRP A 228 26.33 36.11 -9.58
N LEU A 229 25.42 36.07 -8.60
CA LEU A 229 24.58 37.22 -8.29
C LEU A 229 25.34 38.21 -7.39
N PRO A 230 25.16 39.52 -7.60
CA PRO A 230 25.78 40.52 -6.75
C PRO A 230 25.23 40.43 -5.31
N PRO A 231 26.05 40.73 -4.28
CA PRO A 231 25.58 40.82 -2.90
C PRO A 231 24.56 41.96 -2.74
N GLY A 232 23.56 41.76 -1.88
CA GLY A 232 22.63 42.84 -1.49
C GLY A 232 21.29 42.90 -2.24
N GLY A 233 20.71 41.75 -2.62
CA GLY A 233 19.38 41.71 -3.24
C GLY A 233 19.43 41.92 -4.76
N PRO A 234 19.72 40.86 -5.54
CA PRO A 234 19.88 40.96 -6.98
C PRO A 234 18.58 41.39 -7.68
N GLN A 235 18.67 42.43 -8.51
CA GLN A 235 17.56 42.89 -9.37
C GLN A 235 17.29 41.89 -10.51
N ASP A 236 16.07 41.92 -11.06
CA ASP A 236 15.61 41.02 -12.16
C ASP A 236 16.54 40.97 -13.37
N LYS A 237 17.19 42.11 -13.70
CA LYS A 237 18.16 42.18 -14.80
C LYS A 237 19.36 41.27 -14.56
N HIS A 238 19.86 41.21 -13.32
CA HIS A 238 20.97 40.35 -12.94
C HIS A 238 20.56 38.87 -13.02
N TRP A 239 19.36 38.54 -12.53
CA TRP A 239 18.81 37.19 -12.68
C TRP A 239 18.73 36.75 -14.15
N ARG A 240 18.15 37.58 -15.03
CA ARG A 240 18.08 37.25 -16.46
C ARG A 240 19.47 37.09 -17.08
N GLN A 241 20.39 38.01 -16.82
CA GLN A 241 21.73 37.95 -17.40
C GLN A 241 22.50 36.70 -16.94
N THR A 242 22.43 36.36 -15.65
CA THR A 242 23.12 35.19 -15.11
C THR A 242 22.49 33.88 -15.58
N CYS A 243 21.15 33.76 -15.54
CA CYS A 243 20.46 32.55 -15.99
C CYS A 243 20.70 32.27 -17.48
N CYS A 244 20.65 33.30 -18.34
CA CYS A 244 20.84 33.13 -19.78
C CYS A 244 22.29 32.87 -20.20
N ASN A 245 23.27 33.18 -19.34
CA ASN A 245 24.70 33.02 -19.64
C ASN A 245 25.40 32.01 -18.73
N LEU A 246 24.67 31.20 -17.95
CA LEU A 246 25.23 30.28 -16.95
C LEU A 246 26.32 29.37 -17.56
N ASP A 247 26.06 28.76 -18.72
CA ASP A 247 27.00 27.85 -19.38
C ASP A 247 28.31 28.53 -19.80
N LYS A 248 28.27 29.84 -20.10
CA LYS A 248 29.46 30.64 -20.42
C LYS A 248 30.19 31.04 -19.15
N LEU A 249 29.45 31.43 -18.11
CA LEU A 249 30.01 31.81 -16.81
C LEU A 249 30.73 30.65 -16.14
N GLU A 250 30.18 29.43 -16.20
CA GLU A 250 30.84 28.24 -15.65
C GLU A 250 32.21 27.99 -16.29
N LYS A 251 32.33 28.16 -17.61
CA LYS A 251 33.61 28.02 -18.34
C LYS A 251 34.67 29.02 -17.89
N VAL A 252 34.29 30.22 -17.46
CA VAL A 252 35.23 31.24 -16.96
C VAL A 252 35.84 30.83 -15.62
N THR A 253 35.06 30.15 -14.76
CA THR A 253 35.54 29.64 -13.45
C THR A 253 36.65 28.60 -13.58
N PHE A 254 36.62 27.75 -14.61
CA PHE A 254 37.62 26.70 -14.83
C PHE A 254 38.96 27.23 -15.38
N LEU A 255 39.03 28.50 -15.80
CA LEU A 255 40.24 29.13 -16.33
C LEU A 255 41.06 29.89 -15.26
N TYR A 256 40.55 29.98 -14.03
CA TYR A 256 41.18 30.72 -12.91
C TYR A 256 41.48 29.83 -11.69
N ILE A 257 41.64 28.52 -11.92
CA ILE A 257 42.28 27.55 -10.99
C ILE A 257 43.55 27.06 -11.67
#